data_AF-A0A7K6XVP3-F1
#
_entry.id   AF-A0A7K6XVP3-F1
#
_cell.length_a   1.000
_cell.length_b   1.000
_cell.length_c   1.000
_cell.angle_alpha   90.00
_cell.angle_beta   90.00
_cell.angle_gamma   90.00
#
_symmetry.space_group_name_H-M   'P 1'
#
loop_
_entity.id
_entity.type
_entity.pdbx_description
1 polymer ?
#
loop_
_entity_poly.entity_id
_entity_poly.type
_entity_poly.pdbx_seq_one_letter_code
_entity_poly.pdbx_strand_id
1 'polypeptide(L)'
;PQSVPCAGGHHCCPRGSHCGADGESCVTDLGTGTRDGHGDASHVSAAPRAVPCPDGQSECPDDATCCVTSSGAWGCCPMPQASCCADKVHCCPHATVCDLTRGRCVSPTGDTDIPLSTAFPAWKRQPPAPVALRQVLCPDGRSACPDGATCCQLSPAQYGCCPLQNAVCCKDGQHCCPQGTTCDLIHSTCTSLGGSAPLAALPTAHDVKCDETTSCPDGNTCCRLSSGAWGCCPLEQVWGVPCP
;
A
#
# COMPACT_ATOMS: atom_id res chain seq x y z
N PRO A 1 -8.02 14.51 0.76
CA PRO A 1 -6.98 13.88 1.61
C PRO A 1 -5.58 14.44 1.29
N GLN A 2 -5.07 15.33 2.14
CA GLN A 2 -3.82 16.06 1.90
C GLN A 2 -2.62 15.31 2.48
N SER A 3 -1.56 15.13 1.69
CA SER A 3 -0.22 14.64 2.08
C SER A 3 0.71 15.81 2.43
N VAL A 4 1.72 15.57 3.27
CA VAL A 4 2.73 16.57 3.64
C VAL A 4 3.94 16.40 2.71
N PRO A 5 4.36 17.45 1.96
CA PRO A 5 5.50 17.37 1.05
C PRO A 5 6.84 17.43 1.79
N CYS A 6 7.79 16.55 1.42
CA CYS A 6 9.16 16.60 1.92
C CYS A 6 9.96 17.69 1.19
N ALA A 7 11.01 18.22 1.84
CA ALA A 7 11.77 19.41 1.40
C ALA A 7 12.41 19.32 -0.01
N GLY A 8 12.44 18.13 -0.63
CA GLY A 8 12.90 17.91 -2.01
C GLY A 8 11.81 17.95 -3.09
N GLY A 9 10.52 18.05 -2.75
CA GLY A 9 9.43 18.17 -3.74
C GLY A 9 9.09 16.91 -4.55
N HIS A 10 9.80 15.80 -4.34
CA HIS A 10 9.62 14.53 -5.07
C HIS A 10 8.93 13.43 -4.25
N HIS A 11 8.71 13.64 -2.94
CA HIS A 11 8.20 12.63 -2.02
C HIS A 11 7.11 13.22 -1.11
N CYS A 12 6.03 12.46 -0.91
CA CYS A 12 4.86 12.86 -0.13
C CYS A 12 4.55 11.80 0.92
N CYS A 13 4.38 12.24 2.18
CA CYS A 13 4.01 11.33 3.27
C CYS A 13 2.52 11.36 3.60
N PRO A 14 1.93 10.21 3.99
CA PRO A 14 0.53 10.12 4.39
C PRO A 14 0.25 10.87 5.70
N ARG A 15 -1.02 11.15 5.98
CA ARG A 15 -1.42 11.88 7.21
C ARG A 15 -0.96 11.12 8.46
N GLY A 16 -0.27 11.82 9.37
CA GLY A 16 0.26 11.26 10.62
C GLY A 16 1.72 10.81 10.54
N SER A 17 2.40 11.04 9.41
CA SER A 17 3.84 10.79 9.24
C SER A 17 4.57 12.09 8.92
N HIS A 18 5.81 12.23 9.40
CA HIS A 18 6.74 13.28 9.00
C HIS A 18 7.83 12.70 8.09
N CYS A 19 8.51 13.54 7.34
CA CYS A 19 9.60 13.10 6.47
C CYS A 19 10.85 12.79 7.30
N GLY A 20 11.46 11.65 7.04
CA GLY A 20 12.76 11.27 7.60
C GLY A 20 13.85 12.26 7.19
N ALA A 21 14.97 12.24 7.90
CA ALA A 21 16.09 13.16 7.67
C ALA A 21 16.74 12.99 6.26
N ASP A 22 16.46 11.88 5.60
CA ASP A 22 16.84 11.54 4.23
C ASP A 22 15.91 12.17 3.17
N GLY A 23 14.71 12.64 3.55
CA GLY A 23 13.77 13.29 2.63
C GLY A 23 13.04 12.35 1.66
N GLU A 24 13.35 11.06 1.71
CA GLU A 24 12.78 10.00 0.86
C GLU A 24 11.93 8.99 1.67
N SER A 25 12.04 9.02 3.01
CA SER A 25 11.32 8.12 3.91
C SER A 25 10.23 8.83 4.71
N CYS A 26 9.15 8.10 5.03
CA CYS A 26 8.06 8.59 5.89
C CYS A 26 8.13 7.90 7.25
N VAL A 27 8.25 8.67 8.32
CA VAL A 27 8.30 8.21 9.70
C VAL A 27 7.03 8.60 10.44
N THR A 28 6.35 7.61 11.03
CA THR A 28 5.20 7.83 11.92
C THR A 28 5.72 7.96 13.35
N ASP A 29 5.43 9.07 14.03
CA ASP A 29 5.61 9.15 15.47
C ASP A 29 4.60 8.22 16.15
N LEU A 30 4.95 6.95 16.30
CA LEU A 30 4.27 6.08 17.25
C LEU A 30 4.76 6.46 18.64
N GLY A 31 3.94 7.28 19.28
CA GLY A 31 4.09 7.69 20.65
C GLY A 31 4.26 6.50 21.60
N THR A 32 5.03 6.77 22.64
CA THR A 32 4.97 6.15 23.96
C THR A 32 3.52 5.77 24.34
N GLY A 33 3.15 4.51 24.11
CA GLY A 33 1.94 3.92 24.67
C GLY A 33 2.14 3.67 26.16
N THR A 34 1.54 4.53 26.98
CA THR A 34 1.36 4.26 28.41
C THR A 34 0.59 2.96 28.60
N ARG A 35 1.13 2.11 29.47
CA ARG A 35 0.51 0.87 29.94
C ARG A 35 -0.73 1.22 30.77
N ASP A 36 -1.91 1.00 30.21
CA ASP A 36 -3.10 0.74 31.00
C ASP A 36 -3.69 -0.59 30.54
N GLY A 37 -3.46 -1.60 31.36
CA GLY A 37 -3.95 -2.95 31.12
C GLY A 37 -5.45 -3.01 31.29
N HIS A 38 -6.15 -3.52 30.28
CA HIS A 38 -7.36 -4.31 30.41
C HIS A 38 -7.27 -5.40 29.34
N GLY A 39 -7.21 -6.64 29.78
CA GLY A 39 -7.16 -7.79 28.88
C GLY A 39 -8.47 -7.96 28.13
N ASP A 40 -8.37 -8.20 26.83
CA ASP A 40 -9.35 -8.97 26.10
C ASP A 40 -8.63 -9.94 25.15
N ALA A 41 -9.05 -11.20 25.24
CA ALA A 41 -8.49 -12.32 24.53
C ALA A 41 -8.96 -12.29 23.07
N SER A 42 -8.09 -11.87 22.16
CA SER A 42 -8.20 -12.17 20.74
C SER A 42 -6.80 -12.25 20.16
N HIS A 43 -6.24 -13.47 20.16
CA HIS A 43 -5.09 -13.83 19.35
C HIS A 43 -5.47 -13.71 17.87
N VAL A 44 -5.43 -12.49 17.32
CA VAL A 44 -5.06 -12.30 15.93
C VAL A 44 -3.55 -12.31 15.95
N SER A 45 -2.95 -13.46 15.68
CA SER A 45 -1.51 -13.56 15.42
C SER A 45 -1.19 -12.59 14.29
N ALA A 46 -0.74 -11.38 14.64
CA ALA A 46 -0.06 -10.52 13.70
C ALA A 46 1.06 -11.38 13.12
N ALA A 47 0.96 -11.67 11.82
CA ALA A 47 2.05 -12.35 11.14
C ALA A 47 3.34 -11.58 11.50
N PRO A 48 4.41 -12.26 11.93
CA PRO A 48 5.69 -11.59 12.14
C PRO A 48 5.98 -10.84 10.85
N ARG A 49 6.18 -9.53 10.94
CA ARG A 49 6.38 -8.70 9.75
C ARG A 49 7.64 -9.27 9.09
N ALA A 50 7.54 -9.54 7.79
CA ALA A 50 8.58 -10.26 7.09
C ALA A 50 9.53 -9.26 6.43
N VAL A 51 10.84 -9.44 6.61
CA VAL A 51 11.89 -8.69 5.94
C VAL A 51 12.04 -9.22 4.51
N PRO A 52 11.79 -8.39 3.49
CA PRO A 52 11.92 -8.78 2.10
C PRO A 52 13.40 -8.99 1.73
N CYS A 53 13.75 -10.16 1.17
CA CYS A 53 15.10 -10.38 0.63
C CYS A 53 15.29 -9.67 -0.72
N PRO A 54 16.55 -9.38 -1.13
CA PRO A 54 16.84 -8.62 -2.36
C PRO A 54 16.32 -9.21 -3.68
N ASP A 55 15.96 -10.50 -3.72
CA ASP A 55 15.38 -11.14 -4.91
C ASP A 55 13.90 -10.81 -5.16
N GLY A 56 13.23 -10.17 -4.20
CA GLY A 56 11.79 -9.90 -4.32
C GLY A 56 10.90 -11.13 -4.10
N GLN A 57 11.45 -12.34 -4.06
CA GLN A 57 10.71 -13.61 -3.97
C GLN A 57 10.90 -14.34 -2.64
N SER A 58 11.92 -13.99 -1.87
CA SER A 58 12.19 -14.57 -0.57
C SER A 58 11.95 -13.56 0.54
N GLU A 59 11.60 -14.06 1.73
CA GLU A 59 11.42 -13.25 2.93
C GLU A 59 11.89 -13.98 4.20
N CYS A 60 12.29 -13.19 5.19
CA CYS A 60 12.73 -13.62 6.50
C CYS A 60 11.85 -13.00 7.60
N PRO A 61 11.80 -13.54 8.82
CA PRO A 61 11.11 -12.86 9.94
C PRO A 61 11.76 -11.51 10.30
N ASP A 62 11.02 -10.64 10.98
CA ASP A 62 11.41 -9.27 11.41
C ASP A 62 12.84 -9.14 11.97
N ASP A 63 13.29 -10.14 12.72
CA ASP A 63 14.57 -10.15 13.42
C ASP A 63 15.64 -11.02 12.72
N ALA A 64 15.49 -11.25 11.41
CA ALA A 64 16.41 -12.06 10.63
C ALA A 64 17.03 -11.32 9.44
N THR A 65 18.23 -11.75 9.06
CA THR A 65 18.99 -11.19 7.95
C THR A 65 19.02 -12.17 6.77
N CYS A 66 18.70 -11.69 5.57
CA CYS A 66 18.80 -12.47 4.34
C CYS A 66 20.26 -12.73 3.94
N CYS A 67 20.64 -13.99 3.80
CA CYS A 67 21.95 -14.44 3.34
C CYS A 67 21.82 -15.36 2.12
N VAL A 68 22.71 -15.22 1.15
CA VAL A 68 22.75 -16.12 -0.03
C VAL A 68 23.36 -17.47 0.34
N THR A 69 22.71 -18.55 -0.10
CA THR A 69 23.17 -19.93 0.10
C THR A 69 24.08 -20.40 -1.03
N SER A 70 24.73 -21.55 -0.87
CA SER A 70 25.59 -22.17 -1.90
C SER A 70 24.86 -22.50 -3.20
N SER A 71 23.55 -22.70 -3.14
CA SER A 71 22.68 -22.93 -4.30
C SER A 71 22.29 -21.65 -5.07
N GLY A 72 22.61 -20.47 -4.54
CA GLY A 72 22.13 -19.19 -5.03
C GLY A 72 20.73 -18.81 -4.52
N ALA A 73 20.05 -19.69 -3.77
CA ALA A 73 18.82 -19.37 -3.06
C ALA A 73 19.09 -18.53 -1.80
N TRP A 74 18.04 -17.96 -1.18
CA TRP A 74 18.14 -17.19 0.06
C TRP A 74 17.88 -18.03 1.30
N GLY A 75 18.63 -17.73 2.36
CA GLY A 75 18.45 -18.20 3.71
C GLY A 75 18.34 -17.03 4.68
N CYS A 76 17.84 -17.31 5.87
CA CYS A 76 17.65 -16.34 6.94
C CYS A 76 18.59 -16.67 8.09
N CYS A 77 19.36 -15.68 8.51
CA CYS A 77 20.11 -15.73 9.75
C CYS A 77 19.22 -15.28 10.89
N PRO A 78 19.15 -16.02 12.02
CA PRO A 78 18.19 -15.80 13.12
C PRO A 78 18.57 -14.60 14.01
N MET A 79 18.96 -13.49 13.38
CA MET A 79 19.58 -12.35 14.02
C MET A 79 19.63 -11.16 13.05
N PRO A 80 19.40 -9.94 13.55
CA PRO A 80 19.43 -8.73 12.74
C PRO A 80 20.87 -8.36 12.36
N GLN A 81 21.02 -7.74 11.20
CA GLN A 81 22.30 -7.20 10.70
C GLN A 81 23.45 -8.23 10.72
N ALA A 82 23.14 -9.50 10.45
CA ALA A 82 24.12 -10.57 10.49
C ALA A 82 25.14 -10.46 9.36
N SER A 83 26.41 -10.73 9.69
CA SER A 83 27.48 -10.94 8.71
C SER A 83 27.35 -12.35 8.11
N CYS A 84 26.96 -12.45 6.84
CA CYS A 84 26.90 -13.73 6.13
C CYS A 84 28.32 -14.27 5.87
N CYS A 85 28.59 -15.50 6.26
CA CYS A 85 29.92 -16.08 6.08
C CYS A 85 30.15 -16.57 4.65
N ALA A 86 31.43 -16.71 4.27
CA ALA A 86 31.83 -17.10 2.91
C ALA A 86 31.42 -18.53 2.53
N ASP A 87 31.15 -19.39 3.51
CA ASP A 87 30.67 -20.75 3.30
C ASP A 87 29.19 -20.83 2.90
N LYS A 88 28.47 -19.69 2.95
CA LYS A 88 27.06 -19.57 2.53
C LYS A 88 26.09 -20.46 3.31
N VAL A 89 26.52 -20.94 4.47
CA VAL A 89 25.70 -21.78 5.38
C VAL A 89 25.58 -21.09 6.73
N HIS A 90 26.63 -20.38 7.14
CA HIS A 90 26.69 -19.78 8.45
C HIS A 90 26.71 -18.25 8.42
N CYS A 91 26.48 -17.67 9.58
CA CYS A 91 26.50 -16.24 9.81
C CYS A 91 26.89 -15.89 11.24
N CYS A 92 27.31 -14.64 11.39
CA CYS A 92 27.86 -14.08 12.60
C CYS A 92 27.20 -12.74 12.97
N PRO A 93 27.19 -12.35 14.25
CA PRO A 93 26.53 -11.13 14.68
C PRO A 93 27.19 -9.90 14.08
N HIS A 94 26.43 -8.80 14.07
CA HIS A 94 26.94 -7.52 13.60
C HIS A 94 28.29 -7.21 14.27
N ALA A 95 29.22 -6.66 13.48
CA ALA A 95 30.58 -6.34 13.90
C ALA A 95 31.46 -7.53 14.36
N THR A 96 31.13 -8.76 13.94
CA THR A 96 32.02 -9.92 14.09
C THR A 96 32.40 -10.53 12.73
N VAL A 97 33.53 -11.23 12.71
CA VAL A 97 34.13 -11.86 11.54
C VAL A 97 34.03 -13.37 11.67
N CYS A 98 33.67 -14.06 10.58
CA CYS A 98 33.59 -15.51 10.56
C CYS A 98 34.99 -16.15 10.52
N ASP A 99 35.37 -16.87 11.57
CA ASP A 99 36.45 -17.85 11.53
C ASP A 99 35.87 -19.24 11.23
N LEU A 100 35.87 -19.60 9.96
CA LEU A 100 35.38 -20.89 9.47
C LEU A 100 36.28 -22.06 9.89
N THR A 101 37.56 -21.83 10.18
CA THR A 101 38.50 -22.87 10.59
C THR A 101 38.20 -23.31 12.03
N ARG A 102 37.90 -22.33 12.89
CA ARG A 102 37.53 -22.56 14.29
C ARG A 102 36.04 -22.81 14.49
N GLY A 103 35.22 -22.50 13.49
CA GLY A 103 33.77 -22.51 13.62
C GLY A 103 33.28 -21.47 14.63
N ARG A 104 33.95 -20.30 14.71
CA ARG A 104 33.57 -19.20 15.62
C ARG A 104 33.51 -17.83 14.96
N CYS A 105 32.65 -16.97 15.49
CA CYS A 105 32.57 -15.55 15.21
C CYS A 105 33.51 -14.82 16.15
N VAL A 106 34.51 -14.15 15.59
CA VAL A 106 35.53 -13.42 16.33
C VAL A 106 35.29 -11.92 16.22
N SER A 107 35.43 -11.19 17.33
CA SER A 107 35.44 -9.72 17.28
C SER A 107 36.82 -9.21 16.83
N PRO A 108 36.90 -8.02 16.20
CA PRO A 108 38.17 -7.38 15.88
C PRO A 108 39.05 -7.08 17.12
N THR A 109 38.45 -6.99 18.31
CA THR A 109 39.15 -6.79 19.59
C THR A 109 39.56 -8.10 20.27
N GLY A 110 39.09 -9.25 19.78
CA GLY A 110 39.43 -10.59 20.30
C GLY A 110 38.63 -11.05 21.53
N ASP A 111 37.71 -10.24 22.04
CA ASP A 111 36.97 -10.52 23.28
C ASP A 111 35.72 -11.39 23.09
N THR A 112 35.28 -11.61 21.85
CA THR A 112 34.04 -12.32 21.53
C THR A 112 34.37 -13.59 20.75
N ASP A 113 33.99 -14.74 21.32
CA ASP A 113 34.23 -16.07 20.75
C ASP A 113 32.92 -16.89 20.79
N ILE A 114 32.01 -16.57 19.86
CA ILE A 114 30.66 -17.16 19.79
C ILE A 114 30.62 -18.18 18.66
N PRO A 115 29.92 -19.32 18.78
CA PRO A 115 29.74 -20.24 17.66
C PRO A 115 29.06 -19.59 16.45
N LEU A 116 29.36 -20.08 15.24
CA LEU A 116 28.64 -19.63 14.04
C LEU A 116 27.16 -20.03 14.13
N SER A 117 26.28 -19.11 13.74
CA SER A 117 24.84 -19.40 13.58
C SER A 117 24.59 -19.99 12.20
N THR A 118 23.75 -21.01 12.09
CA THR A 118 23.37 -21.58 10.80
C THR A 118 22.17 -20.84 10.23
N ALA A 119 22.24 -20.46 8.96
CA ALA A 119 21.12 -19.90 8.23
C ALA A 119 20.07 -20.98 7.93
N PHE A 120 18.79 -20.68 8.16
CA PHE A 120 17.69 -21.54 7.76
C PHE A 120 17.12 -21.10 6.40
N PRO A 121 16.37 -21.94 5.67
CA PRO A 121 15.80 -21.55 4.39
C PRO A 121 14.86 -20.34 4.52
N ALA A 122 14.98 -19.38 3.60
CA ALA A 122 14.04 -18.26 3.55
C ALA A 122 12.65 -18.74 3.14
N TRP A 123 11.62 -18.03 3.61
CA TRP A 123 10.26 -18.29 3.19
C TRP A 123 10.07 -17.77 1.77
N LYS A 124 9.23 -18.45 1.01
CA LYS A 124 8.79 -17.90 -0.27
C LYS A 124 7.77 -16.82 0.03
N ARG A 125 7.98 -15.62 -0.50
CA ARG A 125 6.95 -14.59 -0.51
C ARG A 125 5.73 -15.15 -1.22
N GLN A 126 4.63 -15.19 -0.49
CA GLN A 126 3.35 -15.29 -1.15
C GLN A 126 3.06 -13.90 -1.73
N PRO A 127 2.80 -13.76 -3.04
CA PRO A 127 2.26 -12.52 -3.55
C PRO A 127 1.02 -12.17 -2.72
N PRO A 128 0.78 -10.87 -2.43
CA PRO A 128 -0.45 -10.46 -1.78
C PRO A 128 -1.60 -11.14 -2.54
N ALA A 129 -2.48 -11.82 -1.81
CA ALA A 129 -3.68 -12.38 -2.43
C ALA A 129 -4.32 -11.24 -3.24
N PRO A 130 -4.68 -11.46 -4.51
CA PRO A 130 -5.35 -10.43 -5.29
C PRO A 130 -6.53 -9.95 -4.45
N VAL A 131 -6.49 -8.67 -4.08
CA VAL A 131 -7.60 -8.05 -3.36
C VAL A 131 -8.75 -8.09 -4.36
N ALA A 132 -9.61 -9.09 -4.23
CA ALA A 132 -10.88 -9.09 -4.90
C ALA A 132 -11.64 -7.90 -4.31
N LEU A 133 -11.49 -6.73 -4.91
CA LEU A 133 -12.46 -5.65 -4.76
C LEU A 133 -13.79 -6.33 -5.06
N ARG A 134 -14.64 -6.50 -4.05
CA ARG A 134 -15.92 -7.15 -4.31
C ARG A 134 -16.66 -6.13 -5.19
N GLN A 135 -17.06 -6.61 -6.36
CA GLN A 135 -17.60 -5.79 -7.41
C GLN A 135 -19.07 -6.15 -7.56
N VAL A 136 -19.92 -5.14 -7.65
CA VAL A 136 -21.33 -5.29 -7.98
C VAL A 136 -21.45 -5.36 -9.49
N LEU A 137 -21.86 -6.52 -10.02
CA LEU A 137 -22.13 -6.69 -11.44
C LEU A 137 -23.38 -5.88 -11.83
N CYS A 138 -23.26 -5.06 -12.86
CA CYS A 138 -24.35 -4.25 -13.36
C CYS A 138 -25.38 -5.10 -14.13
N PRO A 139 -26.61 -4.60 -14.36
CA PRO A 139 -27.68 -5.36 -15.00
C PRO A 139 -27.39 -5.84 -16.43
N ASP A 140 -26.40 -5.27 -17.12
CA ASP A 140 -25.94 -5.72 -18.43
C ASP A 140 -25.07 -6.99 -18.38
N GLY A 141 -24.63 -7.40 -17.19
CA GLY A 141 -23.75 -8.54 -16.99
C GLY A 141 -22.33 -8.35 -17.56
N ARG A 142 -21.97 -7.12 -17.96
CA ARG A 142 -20.66 -6.79 -18.55
C ARG A 142 -19.94 -5.71 -17.76
N SER A 143 -20.68 -4.72 -17.25
CA SER A 143 -20.13 -3.63 -16.45
C SER A 143 -20.11 -4.04 -14.97
N ALA A 144 -19.09 -3.62 -14.23
CA ALA A 144 -18.96 -3.93 -12.80
C ALA A 144 -18.52 -2.68 -12.04
N CYS A 145 -19.13 -2.44 -10.89
CA CYS A 145 -18.82 -1.30 -10.02
C CYS A 145 -18.20 -1.76 -8.70
N PRO A 146 -17.36 -0.93 -8.06
CA PRO A 146 -16.80 -1.29 -6.75
C PRO A 146 -17.89 -1.46 -5.69
N ASP A 147 -17.59 -2.20 -4.62
CA ASP A 147 -18.48 -2.36 -3.47
C ASP A 147 -19.02 -1.03 -2.97
N GLY A 148 -20.33 -0.96 -2.80
CA GLY A 148 -21.01 0.24 -2.32
C GLY A 148 -21.41 1.23 -3.41
N ALA A 149 -20.90 1.08 -4.64
CA ALA A 149 -21.35 1.88 -5.77
C ALA A 149 -22.64 1.32 -6.41
N THR A 150 -23.44 2.23 -6.98
CA THR A 150 -24.69 1.91 -7.68
C THR A 150 -24.46 1.99 -9.19
N CYS A 151 -24.81 0.92 -9.92
CA CYS A 151 -24.79 0.92 -11.38
C CYS A 151 -25.90 1.83 -11.92
N CYS A 152 -25.52 2.89 -12.62
CA CYS A 152 -26.41 3.80 -13.29
C CYS A 152 -26.30 3.65 -14.80
N GLN A 153 -27.44 3.62 -15.47
CA GLN A 153 -27.49 3.47 -16.92
C GLN A 153 -27.26 4.83 -17.59
N LEU A 154 -26.12 4.98 -18.29
CA LEU A 154 -25.81 6.20 -19.07
C LEU A 154 -26.53 6.18 -20.41
N SER A 155 -26.59 5.00 -21.03
CA SER A 155 -27.25 4.77 -22.31
C SER A 155 -27.76 3.33 -22.40
N PRO A 156 -28.54 2.95 -23.43
CA PRO A 156 -29.10 1.60 -23.55
C PRO A 156 -28.06 0.47 -23.48
N ALA A 157 -26.79 0.77 -23.77
CA ALA A 157 -25.69 -0.18 -23.77
C ALA A 157 -24.50 0.21 -22.86
N GLN A 158 -24.65 1.24 -22.01
CA GLN A 158 -23.55 1.72 -21.16
C GLN A 158 -24.02 1.98 -19.73
N TYR A 159 -23.23 1.48 -18.78
CA TYR A 159 -23.40 1.72 -17.34
C TYR A 159 -22.20 2.47 -16.79
N GLY A 160 -22.41 3.17 -15.68
CA GLY A 160 -21.38 3.87 -14.93
C GLY A 160 -21.69 3.80 -13.45
N CYS A 161 -20.67 4.07 -12.65
CA CYS A 161 -20.71 3.77 -11.23
C CYS A 161 -20.95 5.04 -10.45
N CYS A 162 -22.14 5.15 -9.86
CA CYS A 162 -22.38 6.18 -8.86
C CYS A 162 -21.73 5.76 -7.54
N PRO A 163 -20.85 6.56 -6.93
CA PRO A 163 -20.15 6.20 -5.68
C PRO A 163 -21.09 6.13 -4.46
N LEU A 164 -22.32 6.63 -4.59
CA LEU A 164 -23.32 6.58 -3.54
C LEU A 164 -24.05 5.23 -3.56
N GLN A 165 -24.27 4.68 -2.37
CA GLN A 165 -25.02 3.44 -2.20
C GLN A 165 -26.52 3.70 -2.35
N ASN A 166 -27.20 2.86 -3.13
CA ASN A 166 -28.63 2.98 -3.45
C ASN A 166 -29.00 4.34 -4.09
N ALA A 167 -28.12 4.86 -4.94
CA ALA A 167 -28.34 6.14 -5.58
C ALA A 167 -29.50 6.13 -6.58
N VAL A 168 -30.12 7.30 -6.73
CA VAL A 168 -31.09 7.59 -7.79
C VAL A 168 -30.33 8.09 -9.01
N CYS A 169 -30.39 7.36 -10.11
CA CYS A 169 -29.76 7.75 -11.37
C CYS A 169 -30.62 8.80 -12.07
N CYS A 170 -30.02 9.92 -12.45
CA CYS A 170 -30.72 10.99 -13.15
C CYS A 170 -30.94 10.65 -14.62
N LYS A 171 -31.97 11.27 -15.23
CA LYS A 171 -32.38 10.98 -16.62
C LYS A 171 -31.37 11.42 -17.68
N ASP A 172 -30.42 12.26 -17.32
CA ASP A 172 -29.36 12.74 -18.20
C ASP A 172 -28.24 11.70 -18.42
N GLY A 173 -28.25 10.61 -17.66
CA GLY A 173 -27.21 9.59 -17.73
C GLY A 173 -25.83 10.12 -17.34
N GLN A 174 -25.77 11.21 -16.58
CA GLN A 174 -24.50 11.85 -16.19
C GLN A 174 -24.46 12.24 -14.72
N HIS A 175 -25.62 12.33 -14.05
CA HIS A 175 -25.68 12.63 -12.63
C HIS A 175 -26.39 11.54 -11.83
N CYS A 176 -26.03 11.44 -10.56
CA CYS A 176 -26.72 10.62 -9.59
C CYS A 176 -26.94 11.38 -8.28
N CYS A 177 -27.96 10.94 -7.58
CA CYS A 177 -28.43 11.55 -6.35
C CYS A 177 -28.47 10.52 -5.22
N PRO A 178 -28.31 10.93 -3.95
CA PRO A 178 -28.45 10.03 -2.82
C PRO A 178 -29.88 9.46 -2.75
N GLN A 179 -30.01 8.32 -2.08
CA GLN A 179 -31.29 7.66 -1.86
C GLN A 179 -32.32 8.63 -1.25
N GLY A 180 -33.55 8.59 -1.76
CA GLY A 180 -34.65 9.43 -1.25
C GLY A 180 -34.67 10.87 -1.78
N THR A 181 -33.88 11.19 -2.80
CA THR A 181 -33.85 12.52 -3.43
C THR A 181 -34.23 12.47 -4.91
N THR A 182 -34.71 13.59 -5.44
CA THR A 182 -35.12 13.74 -6.84
C THR A 182 -34.14 14.63 -7.59
N CYS A 183 -33.71 14.18 -8.77
CA CYS A 183 -32.83 14.97 -9.62
C CYS A 183 -33.58 16.19 -10.19
N ASP A 184 -33.18 17.39 -9.77
CA ASP A 184 -33.49 18.65 -10.43
C ASP A 184 -32.32 19.01 -11.36
N LEU A 185 -32.47 18.62 -12.63
CA LEU A 185 -31.48 18.87 -13.67
C LEU A 185 -31.42 20.34 -14.11
N ILE A 186 -32.45 21.14 -13.82
CA ILE A 186 -32.49 22.56 -14.20
C ILE A 186 -31.57 23.36 -13.27
N HIS A 187 -31.63 23.06 -11.98
CA HIS A 187 -30.80 23.71 -10.97
C HIS A 187 -29.54 22.91 -10.61
N SER A 188 -29.33 21.78 -11.25
CA SER A 188 -28.26 20.82 -10.95
C SER A 188 -28.22 20.42 -9.47
N THR A 189 -29.39 20.15 -8.86
CA THR A 189 -29.50 19.75 -7.45
C THR A 189 -30.30 18.46 -7.26
N CYS A 190 -30.00 17.73 -6.19
CA CYS A 190 -30.83 16.68 -5.63
C CYS A 190 -31.75 17.31 -4.59
N THR A 191 -33.06 17.30 -4.85
CA THR A 191 -34.07 17.86 -3.94
C THR A 191 -34.67 16.77 -3.07
N SER A 192 -34.84 17.06 -1.78
CA SER A 192 -35.52 16.20 -0.81
C SER A 192 -36.56 17.00 -0.02
N LEU A 193 -37.50 16.30 0.62
CA LEU A 193 -38.49 16.89 1.53
C LEU A 193 -37.88 17.64 2.75
N GLY A 194 -36.55 17.60 2.95
CA GLY A 194 -35.85 18.26 4.06
C GLY A 194 -34.59 19.05 3.68
N GLY A 195 -34.30 19.29 2.39
CA GLY A 195 -33.13 20.06 1.95
C GLY A 195 -32.67 19.76 0.52
N SER A 196 -31.86 20.66 -0.05
CA SER A 196 -31.24 20.54 -1.38
C SER A 196 -29.74 20.25 -1.27
N ALA A 197 -29.26 19.28 -2.04
CA ALA A 197 -27.84 18.96 -2.22
C ALA A 197 -27.44 19.16 -3.70
N PRO A 198 -26.18 19.46 -4.04
CA PRO A 198 -25.74 19.51 -5.44
C PRO A 198 -25.74 18.11 -6.09
N LEU A 199 -25.95 18.04 -7.40
CA LEU A 199 -25.81 16.79 -8.16
C LEU A 199 -24.37 16.25 -8.07
N ALA A 200 -24.24 14.94 -7.86
CA ALA A 200 -22.96 14.26 -8.04
C ALA A 200 -22.82 13.86 -9.52
N ALA A 201 -21.77 14.34 -10.18
CA ALA A 201 -21.40 13.88 -11.52
C ALA A 201 -20.98 12.40 -11.44
N LEU A 202 -21.48 11.58 -12.35
CA LEU A 202 -20.96 10.24 -12.56
C LEU A 202 -19.57 10.40 -13.18
N PRO A 203 -18.50 9.95 -12.51
CA PRO A 203 -17.30 9.65 -13.26
C PRO A 203 -17.62 8.52 -14.24
N THR A 204 -17.09 8.62 -15.46
CA THR A 204 -16.84 7.42 -16.26
C THR A 204 -16.14 6.42 -15.35
N ALA A 205 -16.56 5.16 -15.40
CA ALA A 205 -16.17 4.11 -14.44
C ALA A 205 -14.66 3.79 -14.43
N HIS A 206 -13.82 4.64 -15.03
CA HIS A 206 -12.41 4.43 -15.29
C HIS A 206 -11.49 5.59 -14.92
N ASP A 207 -11.93 6.64 -14.18
CA ASP A 207 -11.09 7.82 -13.96
C ASP A 207 -11.04 8.32 -12.49
N VAL A 208 -9.85 8.30 -11.89
CA VAL A 208 -9.48 8.93 -10.61
C VAL A 208 -9.32 10.44 -10.81
N LYS A 209 -10.25 11.24 -10.26
CA LYS A 209 -10.25 12.71 -10.43
C LYS A 209 -9.17 13.39 -9.58
N CYS A 210 -8.30 14.17 -10.22
CA CYS A 210 -7.19 14.89 -9.58
C CYS A 210 -7.52 16.34 -9.27
N ASP A 211 -8.19 17.02 -10.20
CA ASP A 211 -8.77 18.36 -10.02
C ASP A 211 -9.98 18.58 -10.94
N GLU A 212 -10.38 19.83 -11.17
CA GLU A 212 -11.53 20.16 -12.03
C GLU A 212 -11.30 19.78 -13.50
N THR A 213 -10.05 19.75 -13.97
CA THR A 213 -9.69 19.56 -15.39
C THR A 213 -8.89 18.28 -15.68
N THR A 214 -8.38 17.59 -14.65
CA THR A 214 -7.45 16.47 -14.78
C THR A 214 -7.97 15.24 -14.05
N SER A 215 -7.97 14.10 -14.73
CA SER A 215 -8.35 12.80 -14.19
C SER A 215 -7.43 11.72 -14.74
N CYS A 216 -7.20 10.67 -13.97
CA CYS A 216 -6.27 9.59 -14.27
C CYS A 216 -6.99 8.26 -14.47
N PRO A 217 -6.53 7.40 -15.39
CA PRO A 217 -7.16 6.10 -15.63
C PRO A 217 -7.22 5.22 -14.37
N ASP A 218 -8.15 4.27 -14.36
CA ASP A 218 -8.29 3.27 -13.31
C ASP A 218 -6.97 2.53 -13.06
N GLY A 219 -6.65 2.37 -11.77
CA GLY A 219 -5.37 1.82 -11.34
C GLY A 219 -4.25 2.86 -11.26
N ASN A 220 -4.52 4.16 -11.48
CA ASN A 220 -3.53 5.23 -11.28
C ASN A 220 -3.93 6.20 -10.15
N THR A 221 -2.95 6.72 -9.40
CA THR A 221 -3.12 7.83 -8.46
C THR A 221 -2.75 9.17 -9.08
N CYS A 222 -3.31 10.25 -8.50
CA CYS A 222 -3.00 11.62 -8.85
C CYS A 222 -1.70 12.09 -8.18
N CYS A 223 -0.80 12.66 -8.96
CA CYS A 223 0.52 13.15 -8.54
C CYS A 223 0.69 14.61 -8.97
N ARG A 224 1.36 15.44 -8.17
CA ARG A 224 1.60 16.86 -8.49
C ARG A 224 3.06 17.08 -8.90
N LEU A 225 3.26 17.52 -10.13
CA LEU A 225 4.58 17.75 -10.73
C LEU A 225 5.22 19.02 -10.15
N SER A 226 6.55 19.13 -10.25
CA SER A 226 7.32 20.33 -9.87
C SER A 226 6.97 21.57 -10.71
N SER A 227 6.32 21.37 -11.86
CA SER A 227 5.70 22.43 -12.68
C SER A 227 4.36 22.94 -12.12
N GLY A 228 3.79 22.28 -11.11
CA GLY A 228 2.47 22.58 -10.55
C GLY A 228 1.29 21.87 -11.24
N ALA A 229 1.55 21.15 -12.34
CA ALA A 229 0.54 20.38 -13.08
C ALA A 229 0.24 19.01 -12.43
N TRP A 230 -0.89 18.42 -12.79
CA TRP A 230 -1.29 17.08 -12.36
C TRP A 230 -0.81 16.01 -13.34
N GLY A 231 -0.38 14.87 -12.80
CA GLY A 231 0.03 13.67 -13.53
C GLY A 231 -0.56 12.40 -12.93
N CYS A 232 -0.46 11.31 -13.67
CA CYS A 232 -1.05 10.01 -13.32
C CYS A 232 0.02 8.97 -13.04
N CYS A 233 -0.05 8.33 -11.86
CA CYS A 233 0.93 7.34 -11.41
C CYS A 233 0.29 5.95 -11.26
N PRO A 234 0.72 4.91 -11.98
CA PRO A 234 0.15 3.56 -11.84
C PRO A 234 0.43 2.95 -10.46
N LEU A 235 -0.62 2.40 -9.83
CA LEU A 235 -0.63 1.87 -8.46
C LEU A 235 0.04 0.50 -8.29
N GLU A 236 0.49 -0.15 -9.36
CA GLU A 236 1.01 -1.52 -9.22
C GLU A 236 2.43 -1.61 -8.65
N GLN A 237 3.15 -0.51 -8.44
CA GLN A 237 4.54 -0.55 -7.95
C GLN A 237 4.84 0.61 -6.98
N VAL A 238 4.37 0.51 -5.74
CA VAL A 238 4.71 1.49 -4.69
C VAL A 238 6.11 1.22 -4.13
N TRP A 239 7.17 1.42 -4.91
CA TRP A 239 8.51 1.79 -4.41
C TRP A 239 9.28 2.53 -5.50
N GLY A 240 9.37 3.87 -5.38
CA GLY A 240 10.38 4.66 -6.10
C GLY A 240 10.18 4.85 -7.62
N VAL A 241 8.95 4.84 -8.15
CA VAL A 241 8.73 5.24 -9.54
C VAL A 241 8.57 6.76 -9.66
N PRO A 242 9.45 7.45 -10.42
CA PRO A 242 9.26 8.86 -10.71
C PRO A 242 8.04 9.06 -11.61
N CYS A 243 7.31 10.16 -11.39
CA CYS A 243 6.38 10.67 -12.40
C CYS A 243 7.19 10.96 -13.68
N PRO A 244 6.72 10.56 -14.87
CA PRO A 244 7.33 11.00 -16.12
C PRO A 244 7.29 12.52 -16.29
#